data_AF-A0A9D4VWA8-F1
#
_entry.id   AF-A0A9D4VWA8-F1
#
_cell.length_a   1.000
_cell.length_b   1.000
_cell.length_c   1.000
_cell.angle_alpha   90.00
_cell.angle_beta   90.00
_cell.angle_gamma   90.00
#
_symmetry.space_group_name_H-M   'P 1'
#
loop_
_entity.id
_entity.type
_entity.pdbx_description
1 polymer ?
#
loop_
_entity_poly.entity_id
_entity_poly.type
_entity_poly.pdbx_seq_one_letter_code
_entity_poly.pdbx_strand_id
1 'polypeptide(L)'
;ALLYASKVLENLETKNEDDRRGVQIIQYALKAPTFTIAANAGFDGSLIYSKLLEQDNLNLGFDAAKGTYVDMVKAGIIDPVKVVRTTLVDAASVSLLLTTTEASIVENMSDKNKPPQRVADMDDLDY
;
A
#
# COMPACT_ATOMS: atom_id res chain seq x y z
N ALA A 1 14.21 2.87 -1.81
CA ALA A 1 13.88 2.79 -3.26
C ALA A 1 12.52 3.41 -3.59
N LEU A 2 11.39 2.87 -3.07
CA LEU A 2 10.03 3.36 -3.41
C LEU A 2 9.81 4.86 -3.13
N LEU A 3 10.32 5.35 -2.00
CA LEU A 3 10.25 6.78 -1.66
C LEU A 3 10.82 7.68 -2.77
N TYR A 4 11.97 7.33 -3.34
CA TYR A 4 12.60 8.13 -4.38
C TYR A 4 11.88 8.00 -5.74
N ALA A 5 11.23 6.87 -5.99
CA ALA A 5 10.39 6.72 -7.17
C ALA A 5 9.21 7.72 -7.18
N SER A 6 8.74 8.19 -6.01
CA SER A 6 7.69 9.21 -5.96
C SER A 6 8.10 10.53 -6.59
N LYS A 7 9.39 10.91 -6.51
CA LYS A 7 9.93 12.13 -7.16
C LYS A 7 9.86 12.02 -8.68
N VAL A 8 10.18 10.83 -9.22
CA VAL A 8 10.19 10.59 -10.67
C VAL A 8 8.80 10.79 -11.27
N LEU A 9 7.75 10.44 -10.51
CA LEU A 9 6.36 10.59 -10.93
C LEU A 9 5.90 12.06 -11.07
N GLU A 10 6.61 13.03 -10.50
CA GLU A 10 6.24 14.46 -10.62
C GLU A 10 6.31 14.95 -12.08
N ASN A 11 7.20 14.35 -12.87
CA ASN A 11 7.41 14.70 -14.27
C ASN A 11 6.64 13.77 -15.23
N LEU A 12 5.73 12.93 -14.72
CA LEU A 12 4.96 12.02 -15.56
C LEU A 12 3.84 12.80 -16.26
N GLU A 13 3.91 12.86 -17.59
CA GLU A 13 2.86 13.48 -18.41
C GLU A 13 1.54 12.70 -18.31
N THR A 14 0.44 13.43 -18.16
CA THR A 14 -0.91 12.87 -18.02
C THR A 14 -1.84 13.48 -19.05
N LYS A 15 -2.82 12.69 -19.53
CA LYS A 15 -3.72 13.13 -20.62
C LYS A 15 -4.85 14.02 -20.11
N ASN A 16 -5.26 13.81 -18.87
CA ASN A 16 -6.37 14.50 -18.24
C ASN A 16 -6.15 14.60 -16.72
N GLU A 17 -7.06 15.32 -16.06
CA GLU A 17 -7.02 15.57 -14.61
C GLU A 17 -7.20 14.32 -13.76
N ASP A 18 -7.94 13.31 -14.23
CA ASP A 18 -8.18 12.08 -13.48
C ASP A 18 -6.95 11.17 -13.50
N ASP A 19 -6.25 11.09 -14.64
CA ASP A 19 -4.93 10.47 -14.75
C ASP A 19 -3.95 11.13 -13.77
N ARG A 20 -3.95 12.47 -13.70
CA ARG A 20 -3.11 13.24 -12.77
C ARG A 20 -3.42 12.91 -11.31
N ARG A 21 -4.69 12.81 -10.94
CA ARG A 21 -5.10 12.35 -9.61
C ARG A 21 -4.63 10.93 -9.32
N GLY A 22 -4.73 10.03 -10.29
CA GLY A 22 -4.20 8.67 -10.19
C GLY A 22 -2.70 8.65 -9.88
N VAL A 23 -1.91 9.46 -10.58
CA VAL A 23 -0.48 9.60 -10.30
C VAL A 23 -0.21 10.11 -8.88
N GLN A 24 -0.97 11.11 -8.42
CA GLN A 24 -0.85 11.65 -7.05
C GLN A 24 -1.17 10.60 -5.97
N ILE A 25 -2.16 9.73 -6.21
CA ILE A 25 -2.48 8.61 -5.32
C ILE A 25 -1.27 7.68 -5.18
N ILE A 26 -0.64 7.31 -6.31
CA ILE A 26 0.55 6.46 -6.29
C ILE A 26 1.73 7.17 -5.60
N GLN A 27 1.96 8.46 -5.87
CA GLN A 27 3.00 9.25 -5.19
C GLN A 27 2.83 9.23 -3.67
N TYR A 28 1.61 9.34 -3.18
CA TYR A 28 1.32 9.25 -1.75
C TYR A 28 1.57 7.84 -1.22
N ALA A 29 1.06 6.81 -1.91
CA ALA A 29 1.24 5.41 -1.50
C ALA A 29 2.72 4.99 -1.42
N LEU A 30 3.59 5.48 -2.31
CA LEU A 30 5.02 5.17 -2.31
C LEU A 30 5.78 5.72 -1.07
N LYS A 31 5.22 6.69 -0.35
CA LYS A 31 5.78 7.22 0.91
C LYS A 31 5.42 6.34 2.11
N ALA A 32 4.32 5.60 2.02
CA ALA A 32 3.79 4.80 3.12
C ALA A 32 4.78 3.76 3.66
N PRO A 33 5.54 3.00 2.86
CA PRO A 33 6.49 2.03 3.39
C PRO A 33 7.55 2.65 4.31
N THR A 34 8.15 3.76 3.91
CA THR A 34 9.14 4.48 4.74
C THR A 34 8.51 5.05 5.99
N PHE A 35 7.31 5.64 5.87
CA PHE A 35 6.55 6.13 7.01
C PHE A 35 6.28 5.01 8.03
N THR A 36 5.72 3.88 7.57
CA THR A 36 5.35 2.76 8.43
C THR A 36 6.57 2.14 9.12
N ILE A 37 7.69 1.97 8.41
CA ILE A 37 8.92 1.43 9.01
C ILE A 37 9.42 2.36 10.13
N ALA A 38 9.49 3.68 9.88
CA ALA A 38 9.95 4.65 10.87
C ALA A 38 9.00 4.76 12.05
N ALA A 39 7.68 4.81 11.79
CA ALA A 39 6.65 4.89 12.82
C ALA A 39 6.64 3.64 13.71
N ASN A 40 6.76 2.45 13.13
CA ASN A 40 6.84 1.18 13.88
C ASN A 40 8.11 1.11 14.76
N ALA A 41 9.17 1.82 14.37
CA ALA A 41 10.39 1.96 15.16
C ALA A 41 10.34 3.10 16.20
N GLY A 42 9.20 3.80 16.33
CA GLY A 42 9.00 4.86 17.32
C GLY A 42 9.47 6.25 16.88
N PHE A 43 9.76 6.46 15.60
CA PHE A 43 10.16 7.76 15.06
C PHE A 43 8.99 8.45 14.33
N ASP A 44 9.06 9.77 14.17
CA ASP A 44 8.11 10.51 13.33
C ASP A 44 8.36 10.22 11.85
N GLY A 45 7.61 9.27 11.29
CA GLY A 45 7.75 8.84 9.91
C GLY A 45 7.59 9.97 8.89
N SER A 46 6.75 10.97 9.18
CA SER A 46 6.52 12.13 8.31
C SER A 46 7.76 13.01 8.22
N LEU A 47 8.39 13.25 9.36
CA LEU A 47 9.65 13.99 9.41
C LEU A 47 10.78 13.23 8.70
N ILE A 48 10.84 11.90 8.87
CA ILE A 48 11.88 11.06 8.26
C ILE A 48 11.78 11.09 6.72
N TYR A 49 10.63 10.73 6.13
CA TYR A 49 10.55 10.69 4.67
C TYR A 49 10.68 12.09 4.06
N SER A 50 10.21 13.15 4.74
CA SER A 50 10.32 14.52 4.21
C SER A 50 11.78 14.95 4.12
N LYS A 51 12.57 14.71 5.18
CA LYS A 51 14.02 14.95 5.17
C LYS A 51 14.73 14.15 4.09
N LEU A 52 14.36 12.90 3.87
CA LEU A 52 14.93 12.09 2.79
C LEU A 52 14.60 12.64 1.40
N LEU A 53 13.39 13.18 1.21
CA LEU A 53 12.96 13.79 -0.05
C LEU A 53 13.61 15.15 -0.31
N GLU A 54 14.14 15.85 0.69
CA GLU A 54 14.90 17.10 0.50
C GLU A 54 16.31 16.86 -0.06
N GLN A 55 16.81 15.62 -0.01
CA GLN A 55 18.16 15.28 -0.43
C GLN A 55 18.20 14.73 -1.86
N ASP A 56 19.31 14.98 -2.57
CA ASP A 56 19.55 14.48 -3.94
C ASP A 56 20.22 13.09 -3.96
N ASN A 57 20.71 12.62 -2.81
CA ASN A 57 21.37 11.32 -2.71
C ASN A 57 20.36 10.18 -2.60
N LEU A 58 20.19 9.43 -3.68
CA LEU A 58 19.28 8.27 -3.76
C LEU A 58 19.71 7.06 -2.91
N ASN A 59 20.97 7.02 -2.47
CA ASN A 59 21.47 5.97 -1.56
C ASN A 59 21.22 6.30 -0.09
N LEU A 60 20.88 7.56 0.23
CA LEU A 60 20.54 7.93 1.58
C LEU A 60 19.24 7.24 2.00
N GLY A 61 19.17 6.83 3.26
CA GLY A 61 17.95 6.30 3.84
C GLY A 61 18.01 6.40 5.35
N PHE A 62 17.09 5.72 6.01
CA PHE A 62 16.96 5.75 7.46
C PHE A 62 17.10 4.33 8.01
N ASP A 63 18.14 4.11 8.82
CA ASP A 63 18.29 2.89 9.61
C ASP A 63 17.35 2.99 10.82
N ALA A 64 16.18 2.37 10.70
CA ALA A 64 15.15 2.41 11.74
C ALA A 64 15.54 1.65 13.01
N ALA A 65 16.51 0.73 12.95
CA ALA A 65 16.99 0.03 14.14
C ALA A 65 17.91 0.93 15.00
N LYS A 66 18.65 1.85 14.37
CA LYS A 66 19.59 2.76 15.05
C LYS A 66 19.09 4.21 15.14
N GLY A 67 18.06 4.57 14.39
CA GLY A 67 17.53 5.92 14.34
C GLY A 67 18.41 6.93 13.58
N THR A 68 19.20 6.46 12.60
CA THR A 68 20.19 7.31 11.92
C THR A 68 20.02 7.32 10.40
N TYR A 69 20.39 8.45 9.78
CA TYR A 69 20.45 8.54 8.33
C TYR A 69 21.76 7.94 7.83
N VAL A 70 21.67 7.01 6.89
CA VAL A 70 22.82 6.23 6.41
C VAL A 70 22.78 6.06 4.90
N ASP A 71 23.94 5.80 4.30
CA ASP A 71 23.99 5.21 2.96
C ASP A 71 23.53 3.75 3.07
N MET A 72 22.34 3.46 2.55
CA MET A 72 21.65 2.18 2.67
C MET A 72 22.45 1.02 2.06
N VAL A 73 23.17 1.29 0.97
CA VAL A 73 24.00 0.30 0.28
C VAL A 73 25.22 -0.04 1.13
N LYS A 74 25.92 0.98 1.64
CA LYS A 74 27.09 0.77 2.51
C LYS A 74 26.72 0.14 3.85
N ALA A 75 25.54 0.47 4.38
CA ALA A 75 25.01 -0.12 5.61
C ALA A 75 24.49 -1.56 5.42
N GLY A 76 24.40 -2.06 4.18
CA GLY A 76 23.91 -3.39 3.87
C GLY A 76 22.38 -3.54 3.98
N ILE A 77 21.64 -2.44 4.05
CA ILE A 77 20.17 -2.42 4.10
C ILE A 77 19.66 -2.34 2.66
N ILE A 78 19.59 -3.49 1.99
CA ILE A 78 19.31 -3.60 0.55
C ILE A 78 18.06 -4.44 0.33
N ASP A 79 17.09 -3.86 -0.40
CA ASP A 79 15.91 -4.60 -0.85
C ASP A 79 16.16 -5.20 -2.24
N PRO A 80 15.88 -6.50 -2.45
CA PRO A 80 15.99 -7.11 -3.77
C PRO A 80 15.02 -6.45 -4.76
N VAL A 81 15.52 -6.04 -5.93
CA VAL A 81 14.72 -5.37 -6.98
C VAL A 81 13.48 -6.18 -7.38
N LYS A 82 13.63 -7.51 -7.47
CA LYS A 82 12.51 -8.42 -7.80
C LYS A 82 11.37 -8.28 -6.77
N VAL A 83 11.71 -8.27 -5.48
CA VAL A 83 10.72 -8.19 -4.40
C VAL A 83 9.98 -6.87 -4.48
N VAL A 84 10.71 -5.75 -4.53
CA VAL A 84 10.11 -4.40 -4.57
C VAL A 84 9.19 -4.21 -5.79
N ARG A 85 9.61 -4.73 -6.96
CA ARG A 85 8.81 -4.64 -8.19
C ARG A 85 7.56 -5.50 -8.09
N THR A 86 7.70 -6.77 -7.70
CA THR A 86 6.56 -7.70 -7.63
C THR A 86 5.54 -7.22 -6.61
N THR A 87 5.96 -6.79 -5.41
CA THR A 87 5.02 -6.30 -4.39
C THR A 87 4.24 -5.07 -4.85
N LEU A 88 4.89 -4.14 -5.55
CA LEU A 88 4.20 -2.95 -6.08
C LEU A 88 3.18 -3.32 -7.17
N VAL A 89 3.54 -4.23 -8.07
CA VAL A 89 2.64 -4.69 -9.14
C VAL A 89 1.44 -5.45 -8.56
N ASP A 90 1.67 -6.33 -7.58
CA ASP A 90 0.61 -7.10 -6.93
C ASP A 90 -0.35 -6.16 -6.17
N ALA A 91 0.20 -5.19 -5.44
CA ALA A 91 -0.61 -4.17 -4.75
C ALA A 91 -1.46 -3.37 -5.75
N ALA A 92 -0.86 -2.89 -6.84
CA ALA A 92 -1.58 -2.15 -7.87
C ALA A 92 -2.69 -2.98 -8.54
N SER A 93 -2.46 -4.28 -8.75
CA SER A 93 -3.45 -5.19 -9.31
C SER A 93 -4.68 -5.33 -8.43
N VAL A 94 -4.50 -5.49 -7.12
CA VAL A 94 -5.62 -5.58 -6.16
C VAL A 94 -6.32 -4.23 -6.02
N SER A 95 -5.56 -3.13 -5.94
CA SER A 95 -6.13 -1.79 -5.87
C SER A 95 -7.00 -1.47 -7.08
N LEU A 96 -6.55 -1.80 -8.30
CA LEU A 96 -7.33 -1.60 -9.53
C LEU A 96 -8.68 -2.33 -9.47
N LEU A 97 -8.67 -3.60 -9.06
CA LEU A 97 -9.89 -4.38 -8.90
C LEU A 97 -10.86 -3.69 -7.93
N LEU A 98 -10.38 -3.32 -6.74
CA LEU A 98 -11.18 -2.69 -5.70
C LEU A 98 -11.70 -1.31 -6.10
N THR A 99 -10.89 -0.49 -6.78
CA THR A 99 -11.29 0.87 -7.21
C THR A 99 -12.45 0.84 -8.20
N THR A 100 -12.53 -0.19 -9.06
CA THR A 100 -13.63 -0.34 -10.04
C THR A 100 -14.83 -1.14 -9.51
N THR A 101 -14.76 -1.64 -8.27
CA THR A 101 -15.82 -2.46 -7.69
C THR A 101 -16.92 -1.56 -7.11
N GLU A 102 -18.07 -1.52 -7.78
CA GLU A 102 -19.23 -0.72 -7.35
C GLU A 102 -20.10 -1.44 -6.29
N ALA A 103 -20.08 -2.77 -6.26
CA ALA A 103 -20.88 -3.56 -5.32
C ALA A 103 -20.19 -4.88 -4.96
N SER A 104 -20.41 -5.34 -3.73
CA SER A 104 -19.97 -6.64 -3.24
C SER A 104 -21.13 -7.36 -2.57
N ILE A 105 -21.32 -8.64 -2.90
CA ILE A 105 -22.32 -9.50 -2.27
C ILE A 105 -21.61 -10.28 -1.16
N VAL A 106 -22.11 -10.16 0.06
CA VAL A 106 -21.56 -10.84 1.23
C VAL A 106 -22.61 -11.76 1.84
N GLU A 107 -22.15 -12.88 2.40
CA GLU A 107 -23.02 -13.79 3.15
C GLU A 107 -23.58 -13.11 4.40
N ASN A 108 -24.83 -13.43 4.74
CA ASN A 108 -25.44 -12.90 5.95
C ASN A 108 -24.75 -13.48 7.20
N MET A 109 -24.27 -12.61 8.08
CA MET A 109 -23.61 -13.01 9.33
C MET A 109 -24.53 -13.84 10.24
N SER A 110 -25.85 -13.67 10.15
CA SER A 110 -26.82 -14.44 10.93
C SER A 110 -26.93 -15.91 10.50
N ASP A 111 -26.57 -16.26 9.26
CA ASP A 111 -26.61 -17.64 8.77
C ASP A 111 -25.38 -18.47 9.20
N LYS A 112 -24.26 -17.81 9.55
CA LYS A 112 -23.05 -18.49 10.06
C LYS A 112 -23.18 -19.04 11.47
N ASN A 113 -24.12 -18.52 12.26
CA ASN A 113 -24.39 -18.95 13.63
C ASN A 113 -25.63 -19.83 13.78
N LYS A 114 -26.28 -20.22 12.67
CA LYS A 114 -27.37 -21.20 12.74
C LYS A 114 -26.78 -22.60 12.91
N PRO A 115 -27.08 -23.33 14.00
CA PRO A 115 -26.75 -24.74 14.07
C PRO A 115 -27.43 -25.46 12.89
N PRO A 116 -26.82 -26.52 12.34
CA PRO A 116 -27.38 -27.21 11.17
C PRO A 116 -28.83 -27.62 11.46
N GLN A 117 -29.77 -27.01 10.74
CA GLN A 117 -31.21 -27.31 10.87
C GLN A 117 -31.47 -28.73 10.38
N ARG A 118 -31.75 -29.63 11.32
CA ARG A 118 -32.39 -30.93 11.03
C ARG A 118 -33.89 -30.77 11.12
N VAL A 119 -34.51 -30.14 10.14
CA VAL A 119 -35.88 -30.40 9.68
C VAL A 119 -36.10 -29.59 8.40
N ALA A 120 -36.65 -30.22 7.37
CA ALA A 120 -37.04 -29.55 6.15
C ALA A 120 -38.17 -28.55 6.47
N ASP A 121 -38.01 -27.30 6.05
CA ASP A 121 -39.03 -26.27 6.17
C ASP A 121 -40.27 -26.73 5.39
N MET A 122 -41.33 -27.03 6.12
CA MET A 122 -42.61 -27.52 5.60
C MET A 122 -43.57 -26.35 5.29
N ASP A 123 -43.04 -25.13 5.28
CA ASP A 123 -43.75 -23.86 5.03
C ASP A 123 -43.73 -23.45 3.55
N ASP A 124 -43.01 -24.17 2.68
CA ASP A 124 -43.04 -23.97 1.20
C ASP A 124 -44.20 -24.72 0.51
N LEU A 125 -45.19 -25.18 1.26
CA LEU A 125 -46.41 -25.81 0.73
C LEU A 125 -47.63 -24.90 0.90
N ASP A 126 -47.60 -23.74 0.25
CA ASP A 126 -48.81 -23.00 -0.08
C ASP A 126 -49.27 -23.35 -1.51
N TYR A 127 -50.53 -23.79 -1.58
CA TYR A 127 -51.31 -24.15 -2.77
C TYR A 127 -51.57 -22.96 -3.71
#